data_AF-A0AB34J266-F1
#
_entry.id   AF-A0AB34J266-F1
#
_cell.length_a   1.000
_cell.length_b   1.000
_cell.length_c   1.000
_cell.angle_alpha   90.00
_cell.angle_beta   90.00
_cell.angle_gamma   90.00
#
_symmetry.space_group_name_H-M   'P 1'
#
loop_
_entity.id
_entity.type
_entity.pdbx_description
1 polymer ?
#
loop_
_entity_poly.entity_id
_entity_poly.type
_entity_poly.pdbx_seq_one_letter_code
_entity_poly.pdbx_strand_id
1 'polypeptide(L)'
;MGAASFVLGDSAETVAARSVAETTARLVRALTAYGVSSTEAAYSALGRLMSWVILHHPDAPSIEGSHVSDFLAAEQPSATTLTALTWLRDHCGLAIPARGPVCRPYRCRPPIAPRAKESLSIGAVVSLEYITAHHPSECVRGHAAGWSVIARLALRLEQAQSCVLNAFVQHTYDGESFTIAVGSVRRDKHPNPSKRRPRPIWGVIDGLDRADCIRKSLLEMLSGVEECQFLLRDTDSPDGDPTRATAWVSAPLKGNPRIDASLQALLRLPPASFSLEDASQVHGHAAKRFLLNVAEASAAFTSVEACEVGRFSLSTSQSPDLEPVAAMLQAHSLRASVLPDVYAGKAKVARVFDLLVKAHLALRSARRALVANPALLATGDASWGSAGPFAVERPVSQPLMLTHLL
;
A
#
# COMPACT_ATOMS: atom_id res chain seq x y z
N MET A 1 20.42 24.89 -27.34
CA MET A 1 18.98 24.48 -27.33
C MET A 1 18.26 25.32 -26.27
N GLY A 2 17.06 25.84 -26.52
CA GLY A 2 16.32 26.67 -25.54
C GLY A 2 15.14 25.91 -24.92
N ALA A 3 14.71 26.26 -23.71
CA ALA A 3 13.64 25.53 -22.98
C ALA A 3 12.32 25.40 -23.77
N ALA A 4 11.97 26.41 -24.57
CA ALA A 4 10.77 26.38 -25.42
C ALA A 4 10.87 25.38 -26.58
N SER A 5 12.06 25.27 -27.20
CA SER A 5 12.34 24.28 -28.26
C SER A 5 12.24 22.86 -27.72
N PHE A 6 12.75 22.64 -26.51
CA PHE A 6 12.67 21.35 -25.82
C PHE A 6 11.23 20.94 -25.48
N VAL A 7 10.44 21.84 -24.88
CA VAL A 7 9.06 21.51 -24.44
C VAL A 7 8.09 21.34 -25.62
N LEU A 8 8.27 22.11 -26.69
CA LEU A 8 7.39 22.06 -27.86
C LEU A 8 7.81 20.99 -28.89
N GLY A 9 9.02 20.43 -28.77
CA GLY A 9 9.59 19.52 -29.77
C GLY A 9 9.92 20.20 -31.11
N ASP A 10 10.02 21.54 -31.10
CA ASP A 10 10.30 22.35 -32.29
C ASP A 10 11.81 22.64 -32.40
N SER A 11 12.33 22.83 -33.62
CA SER A 11 13.73 23.27 -33.79
C SER A 11 13.95 24.69 -33.21
N ALA A 12 15.18 25.00 -32.82
CA ALA A 12 15.51 26.32 -32.28
C ALA A 12 15.19 27.46 -33.28
N GLU A 13 15.39 27.22 -34.57
CA GLU A 13 15.05 28.13 -35.66
C GLU A 13 13.52 28.34 -35.77
N THR A 14 12.75 27.25 -35.62
CA THR A 14 11.28 27.31 -35.64
C THR A 14 10.73 28.10 -34.46
N VAL A 15 11.36 28.00 -33.29
CA VAL A 15 10.96 28.79 -32.11
C VAL A 15 11.40 30.25 -32.25
N ALA A 16 12.59 30.51 -32.80
CA ALA A 16 13.10 31.86 -33.01
C ALA A 16 12.31 32.64 -34.07
N ALA A 17 11.71 31.95 -35.04
CA ALA A 17 10.86 32.54 -36.07
C ALA A 17 9.45 32.94 -35.56
N ARG A 18 9.05 32.54 -34.34
CA ARG A 18 7.74 32.84 -33.76
C ARG A 18 7.79 34.05 -32.85
N SER A 19 6.66 34.76 -32.79
CA SER A 19 6.51 35.83 -31.79
C SER A 19 6.54 35.25 -30.36
N VAL A 20 7.02 36.05 -29.40
CA VAL A 20 7.06 35.65 -27.98
C VAL A 20 5.66 35.29 -27.47
N ALA A 21 4.63 36.03 -27.89
CA ALA A 21 3.25 35.78 -27.51
C ALA A 21 2.74 34.42 -28.04
N GLU A 22 3.06 34.09 -29.29
CA GLU A 22 2.68 32.81 -29.90
C GLU A 22 3.40 31.62 -29.24
N THR A 23 4.71 31.75 -29.03
CA THR A 23 5.50 30.72 -28.33
C THR A 23 4.98 30.50 -26.92
N THR A 24 4.63 31.57 -26.20
CA THR A 24 4.06 31.50 -24.85
C THR A 24 2.68 30.84 -24.87
N ALA A 25 1.79 31.21 -25.79
CA ALA A 25 0.45 30.60 -25.88
C ALA A 25 0.52 29.10 -26.21
N ARG A 26 1.44 28.69 -27.09
CA ARG A 26 1.69 27.28 -27.42
C ARG A 26 2.26 26.51 -26.24
N LEU A 27 3.21 27.09 -25.51
CA LEU A 27 3.72 26.52 -24.27
C LEU A 27 2.59 26.34 -23.26
N VAL A 28 1.81 27.39 -22.97
CA VAL A 28 0.68 27.31 -22.05
C VAL A 28 -0.33 26.25 -22.48
N ARG A 29 -0.65 26.14 -23.78
CA ARG A 29 -1.57 25.13 -24.31
C ARG A 29 -1.03 23.71 -24.14
N ALA A 30 0.22 23.46 -24.53
CA ALA A 30 0.87 22.16 -24.35
C ALA A 30 0.90 21.79 -22.85
N LEU A 31 1.25 22.73 -21.99
CA LEU A 31 1.37 22.53 -20.54
C LEU A 31 0.02 22.35 -19.84
N THR A 32 -1.03 23.05 -20.29
CA THR A 32 -2.41 22.87 -19.80
C THR A 32 -2.95 21.50 -20.17
N ALA A 33 -2.63 21.00 -21.37
CA ALA A 33 -2.98 19.63 -21.78
C ALA A 33 -2.31 18.58 -20.89
N TYR A 34 -1.17 18.89 -20.28
CA TYR A 34 -0.48 18.02 -19.31
C TYR A 34 -0.88 18.24 -17.85
N GLY A 35 -1.84 19.13 -17.59
CA GLY A 35 -2.54 19.22 -16.31
C GLY A 35 -1.80 19.89 -15.16
N VAL A 36 -0.72 20.63 -15.43
CA VAL A 36 0.21 21.20 -14.44
C VAL A 36 -0.34 22.48 -13.80
N SER A 37 -0.17 22.65 -12.47
CA SER A 37 -0.62 23.84 -11.71
C SER A 37 0.45 24.93 -11.53
N SER A 38 1.75 24.62 -11.68
CA SER A 38 2.84 25.61 -11.77
C SER A 38 4.03 25.03 -12.52
N THR A 39 4.55 25.78 -13.50
CA THR A 39 5.65 25.38 -14.40
C THR A 39 7.02 25.89 -13.94
N GLU A 40 7.04 26.77 -12.95
CA GLU A 40 8.24 27.46 -12.48
C GLU A 40 9.31 26.48 -11.97
N ALA A 41 8.89 25.43 -11.25
CA ALA A 41 9.79 24.39 -10.77
C ALA A 41 10.40 23.55 -11.91
N ALA A 42 9.64 23.27 -12.98
CA ALA A 42 10.11 22.53 -14.14
C ALA A 42 11.09 23.34 -14.99
N TYR A 43 10.80 24.62 -15.24
CA TYR A 43 11.72 25.53 -15.92
C TYR A 43 12.99 25.78 -15.12
N SER A 44 12.87 25.96 -13.81
CA SER A 44 14.03 26.13 -12.92
C SER A 44 14.90 24.87 -12.88
N ALA A 45 14.31 23.67 -12.88
CA ALA A 45 15.04 22.41 -12.95
C ALA A 45 15.73 22.22 -14.32
N LEU A 46 15.01 22.46 -15.42
CA LEU A 46 15.56 22.36 -16.77
C LEU A 46 16.69 23.38 -16.98
N GLY A 47 16.50 24.63 -16.55
CA GLY A 47 17.50 25.68 -16.65
C GLY A 47 18.78 25.34 -15.88
N ARG A 48 18.67 24.81 -14.65
CA ARG A 48 19.82 24.35 -13.87
C ARG A 48 20.55 23.19 -14.54
N LEU A 49 19.81 22.19 -15.03
CA LEU A 49 20.39 21.07 -15.77
C LEU A 49 21.10 21.57 -17.03
N MET A 50 20.47 22.44 -17.83
CA MET A 50 21.07 23.00 -19.03
C MET A 50 22.35 23.78 -18.74
N SER A 51 22.34 24.66 -17.74
CA SER A 51 23.53 25.41 -17.35
C SER A 51 24.66 24.48 -16.89
N TRP A 52 24.32 23.43 -16.15
CA TRP A 52 25.30 22.44 -15.71
C TRP A 52 25.87 21.63 -16.89
N VAL A 53 25.02 21.18 -17.82
CA VAL A 53 25.47 20.46 -19.03
C VAL A 53 26.35 21.34 -19.91
N ILE A 54 26.02 22.62 -20.09
CA ILE A 54 26.86 23.56 -20.84
C ILE A 54 28.23 23.72 -20.19
N LEU A 55 28.29 23.73 -18.85
CA LEU A 55 29.54 23.90 -18.10
C LEU A 55 30.41 22.64 -18.14
N HIS A 56 29.81 21.46 -18.03
CA HIS A 56 30.53 20.19 -17.86
C HIS A 56 30.65 19.34 -19.14
N HIS A 57 29.81 19.60 -20.14
CA HIS A 57 29.78 18.94 -21.45
C HIS A 57 29.58 19.98 -22.57
N PRO A 58 30.52 20.92 -22.78
CA PRO A 58 30.34 22.06 -23.68
C PRO A 58 30.12 21.67 -25.15
N ASP A 59 30.63 20.50 -25.56
CA ASP A 59 30.51 20.00 -26.94
C ASP A 59 29.26 19.12 -27.16
N ALA A 60 28.40 18.97 -26.13
CA ALA A 60 27.22 18.11 -26.24
C ALA A 60 26.16 18.74 -27.18
N PRO A 61 25.73 18.04 -28.25
CA PRO A 61 24.73 18.57 -29.18
C PRO A 61 23.31 18.56 -28.57
N SER A 62 23.08 17.75 -27.54
CA SER A 62 21.80 17.63 -26.82
C SER A 62 22.01 17.12 -25.40
N ILE A 63 20.96 17.23 -24.56
CA ILE A 63 20.96 16.63 -23.23
C ILE A 63 20.64 15.14 -23.36
N GLU A 64 21.60 14.29 -23.00
CA GLU A 64 21.46 12.85 -22.97
C GLU A 64 21.28 12.33 -21.54
N GLY A 65 20.88 11.06 -21.40
CA GLY A 65 20.65 10.45 -20.09
C GLY A 65 21.89 10.31 -19.21
N SER A 66 23.07 10.20 -19.82
CA SER A 66 24.37 10.27 -19.15
C SER A 66 24.54 11.61 -18.44
N HIS A 67 24.29 12.73 -19.13
CA HIS A 67 24.41 14.08 -18.58
C HIS A 67 23.48 14.32 -17.38
N VAL A 68 22.27 13.76 -17.42
CA VAL A 68 21.34 13.83 -16.28
C VAL A 68 21.86 13.02 -15.10
N SER A 69 22.46 11.85 -15.34
CA SER A 69 23.01 11.01 -14.27
C SER A 69 24.16 11.70 -13.55
N ASP A 70 25.05 12.32 -14.33
CA ASP A 70 26.21 13.04 -13.80
C ASP A 70 25.78 14.28 -13.01
N PHE A 71 24.79 15.02 -13.52
CA PHE A 71 24.15 16.12 -12.79
C PHE A 71 23.55 15.66 -11.44
N LEU A 72 22.82 14.54 -11.43
CA LEU A 72 22.19 14.02 -10.21
C LEU A 72 23.23 13.54 -9.18
N ALA A 73 24.36 13.01 -9.64
CA ALA A 73 25.46 12.56 -8.79
C ALA A 73 26.22 13.75 -8.17
N ALA A 74 26.40 14.83 -8.93
CA ALA A 74 27.15 16.01 -8.52
C ALA A 74 26.35 16.94 -7.59
N GLU A 75 25.08 17.24 -7.91
CA GLU A 75 24.32 18.32 -7.27
C GLU A 75 23.42 17.85 -6.11
N GLN A 76 23.22 16.53 -5.94
CA GLN A 76 22.25 15.94 -4.99
C GLN A 76 20.93 16.73 -4.88
N PRO A 77 20.16 16.84 -5.97
CA PRO A 77 19.04 17.77 -6.03
C PRO A 77 17.90 17.43 -5.07
N SER A 78 17.18 18.47 -4.64
CA SER A 78 16.01 18.35 -3.76
C SER A 78 14.89 17.51 -4.39
N ALA A 79 14.00 16.97 -3.54
CA ALA A 79 12.85 16.18 -3.99
C ALA A 79 11.95 16.92 -5.01
N THR A 80 11.85 18.25 -4.90
CA THR A 80 11.11 19.09 -5.84
C THR A 80 11.77 19.11 -7.22
N THR A 81 13.10 19.25 -7.27
CA THR A 81 13.88 19.21 -8.53
C THR A 81 13.81 17.83 -9.18
N LEU A 82 13.86 16.75 -8.40
CA LEU A 82 13.69 15.38 -8.91
C LEU A 82 12.30 15.15 -9.50
N THR A 83 11.26 15.68 -8.85
CA THR A 83 9.87 15.61 -9.36
C THR A 83 9.73 16.39 -10.66
N ALA A 84 10.37 17.56 -10.76
CA ALA A 84 10.40 18.39 -11.96
C ALA A 84 11.15 17.72 -13.13
N LEU A 85 12.30 17.07 -12.89
CA LEU A 85 13.03 16.32 -13.91
C LEU A 85 12.25 15.10 -14.40
N THR A 86 11.56 14.41 -13.49
CA THR A 86 10.68 13.28 -13.85
C THR A 86 9.54 13.75 -14.75
N TRP A 87 8.96 14.92 -14.46
CA TRP A 87 7.94 15.52 -15.31
C TRP A 87 8.48 15.85 -16.72
N LEU A 88 9.70 16.41 -16.81
CA LEU A 88 10.36 16.71 -18.09
C LEU A 88 10.64 15.44 -18.91
N ARG A 89 10.94 14.30 -18.26
CA ARG A 89 11.04 13.00 -18.92
C ARG A 89 9.69 12.56 -19.48
N ASP A 90 8.67 12.53 -18.63
CA ASP A 90 7.37 11.93 -18.94
C ASP A 90 6.57 12.73 -19.98
N HIS A 91 6.86 14.03 -20.13
CA HIS A 91 6.09 14.95 -20.96
C HIS A 91 6.90 15.72 -22.02
N CYS A 92 8.22 15.81 -21.87
CA CYS A 92 9.10 16.53 -22.79
C CYS A 92 10.23 15.67 -23.36
N GLY A 93 10.24 14.37 -23.08
CA GLY A 93 11.19 13.43 -23.69
C GLY A 93 12.62 13.57 -23.16
N LEU A 94 12.83 14.15 -21.97
CA LEU A 94 14.14 14.17 -21.33
C LEU A 94 14.63 12.73 -21.12
N ALA A 95 15.73 12.36 -21.76
CA ALA A 95 16.35 11.07 -21.56
C ALA A 95 16.86 10.99 -20.12
N ILE A 96 16.19 10.21 -19.27
CA ILE A 96 16.68 9.84 -17.94
C ILE A 96 16.88 8.33 -17.97
N PRO A 97 18.06 7.79 -17.61
CA PRO A 97 18.27 6.36 -17.58
C PRO A 97 17.21 5.71 -16.70
N ALA A 98 16.56 4.70 -17.26
CA ALA A 98 15.28 4.20 -16.78
C ALA A 98 15.37 3.65 -15.34
N ARG A 99 14.96 4.45 -14.37
CA ARG A 99 14.05 3.94 -13.33
C ARG A 99 12.65 3.98 -13.95
N GLY A 100 11.98 2.82 -13.96
CA GLY A 100 10.76 2.54 -14.73
C GLY A 100 9.65 3.61 -14.67
N PRO A 101 8.66 3.51 -15.57
CA PRO A 101 7.62 4.53 -15.73
C PRO A 101 6.91 4.78 -14.39
N VAL A 102 6.80 6.05 -14.01
CA VAL A 102 6.10 6.47 -12.80
C VAL A 102 4.65 6.77 -13.19
N CYS A 103 3.70 6.04 -12.60
CA CYS A 103 2.27 6.28 -12.80
C CYS A 103 1.90 7.75 -12.49
N ARG A 104 1.18 8.40 -13.42
CA ARG A 104 0.75 9.80 -13.33
C ARG A 104 -0.22 10.04 -12.15
N PRO A 105 -0.21 11.21 -11.49
CA PRO A 105 -1.28 11.62 -10.59
C PRO A 105 -2.52 12.06 -11.40
N TYR A 106 -3.64 11.36 -11.18
CA TYR A 106 -4.96 11.75 -11.66
C TYR A 106 -5.49 12.94 -10.83
N ARG A 107 -6.24 13.86 -11.47
CA ARG A 107 -6.80 15.05 -10.81
C ARG A 107 -7.86 14.67 -9.78
N CYS A 108 -7.63 15.03 -8.51
CA CYS A 108 -8.63 14.94 -7.44
C CYS A 108 -9.80 15.91 -7.71
N ARG A 109 -11.03 15.40 -7.61
CA ARG A 109 -12.22 16.23 -7.32
C ARG A 109 -12.19 16.66 -5.84
N PRO A 110 -12.82 17.78 -5.47
CA PRO A 110 -12.86 18.25 -4.08
C PRO A 110 -13.60 17.24 -3.18
N PRO A 111 -13.28 17.19 -1.88
CA PRO A 111 -13.81 16.18 -0.96
C PRO A 111 -15.32 16.35 -0.75
N ILE A 112 -16.04 15.24 -0.89
CA ILE A 112 -17.44 15.11 -0.50
C ILE A 112 -17.46 14.62 0.95
N ALA A 113 -18.09 15.42 1.83
CA ALA A 113 -18.64 15.12 3.17
C ALA A 113 -17.78 14.31 4.19
N PRO A 114 -18.03 14.46 5.51
CA PRO A 114 -17.34 13.68 6.53
C PRO A 114 -17.70 12.19 6.40
N ARG A 115 -16.80 11.39 5.83
CA ARG A 115 -16.96 9.94 5.73
C ARG A 115 -16.78 9.29 7.10
N ALA A 116 -17.72 8.41 7.46
CA ALA A 116 -17.56 7.50 8.59
C ALA A 116 -16.24 6.73 8.42
N LYS A 117 -15.60 6.34 9.53
CA LYS A 117 -14.29 5.66 9.49
C LYS A 117 -14.43 4.27 8.84
N GLU A 118 -14.38 4.21 7.52
CA GLU A 118 -14.51 2.99 6.71
C GLU A 118 -13.36 2.04 7.05
N SER A 119 -13.71 0.86 7.53
CA SER A 119 -12.83 -0.29 7.66
C SER A 119 -13.42 -1.39 6.80
N LEU A 120 -12.57 -2.23 6.20
CA LEU A 120 -13.07 -3.46 5.58
C LEU A 120 -13.91 -4.23 6.60
N SER A 121 -15.03 -4.80 6.16
CA SER A 121 -15.84 -5.73 6.96
C SER A 121 -15.23 -7.13 6.92
N ILE A 122 -15.67 -8.03 7.81
CA ILE A 122 -15.28 -9.44 7.74
C ILE A 122 -15.77 -10.05 6.43
N GLY A 123 -17.00 -9.73 6.00
CA GLY A 123 -17.56 -10.20 4.74
C GLY A 123 -16.68 -9.82 3.54
N ALA A 124 -16.16 -8.59 3.52
CA ALA A 124 -15.22 -8.15 2.50
C ALA A 124 -13.93 -8.98 2.51
N VAL A 125 -13.29 -9.18 3.68
CA VAL A 125 -12.04 -9.96 3.77
C VAL A 125 -12.24 -11.44 3.42
N VAL A 126 -13.34 -12.05 3.85
CA VAL A 126 -13.72 -13.43 3.48
C VAL A 126 -13.92 -13.53 1.97
N SER A 127 -14.55 -12.53 1.36
CA SER A 127 -14.75 -12.49 -0.09
C SER A 127 -13.44 -12.35 -0.85
N LEU A 128 -12.52 -11.51 -0.37
CA LEU A 128 -11.17 -11.40 -0.94
C LEU A 128 -10.40 -12.73 -0.83
N GLU A 129 -10.52 -13.46 0.28
CA GLU A 129 -9.94 -14.79 0.42
C GLU A 129 -10.55 -15.80 -0.56
N TYR A 130 -11.88 -15.78 -0.73
CA TYR A 130 -12.55 -16.62 -1.71
C TYR A 130 -12.06 -16.33 -3.13
N ILE A 131 -12.01 -15.05 -3.52
CA ILE A 131 -11.51 -14.60 -4.83
C ILE A 131 -10.07 -15.06 -5.02
N THR A 132 -9.23 -14.89 -3.99
CA THR A 132 -7.84 -15.35 -3.97
C THR A 132 -7.72 -16.84 -4.28
N ALA A 133 -8.61 -17.67 -3.74
CA ALA A 133 -8.54 -19.12 -3.92
C ALA A 133 -9.18 -19.64 -5.22
N HIS A 134 -10.10 -18.91 -5.85
CA HIS A 134 -10.98 -19.46 -6.89
C HIS A 134 -11.02 -18.67 -8.21
N HIS A 135 -10.61 -17.41 -8.22
CA HIS A 135 -10.76 -16.60 -9.43
C HIS A 135 -9.81 -17.09 -10.55
N PRO A 136 -10.24 -17.17 -11.82
CA PRO A 136 -9.41 -17.69 -12.90
C PRO A 136 -8.22 -16.78 -13.26
N SER A 137 -8.39 -15.46 -13.20
CA SER A 137 -7.30 -14.49 -13.45
C SER A 137 -6.32 -14.43 -12.28
N GLU A 138 -5.04 -14.60 -12.59
CA GLU A 138 -3.93 -14.45 -11.63
C GLU A 138 -3.81 -13.03 -11.09
N CYS A 139 -4.03 -12.00 -11.94
CA CYS A 139 -4.00 -10.60 -11.51
C CYS A 139 -5.05 -10.32 -10.42
N VAL A 140 -6.25 -10.87 -10.60
CA VAL A 140 -7.35 -10.75 -9.64
C VAL A 140 -7.03 -11.51 -8.35
N ARG A 141 -6.52 -12.75 -8.43
CA ARG A 141 -6.11 -13.51 -7.23
C ARG A 141 -5.00 -12.79 -6.46
N GLY A 142 -4.00 -12.28 -7.17
CA GLY A 142 -2.86 -11.57 -6.59
C GLY A 142 -3.27 -10.28 -5.87
N HIS A 143 -4.09 -9.44 -6.49
CA HIS A 143 -4.60 -8.23 -5.84
C HIS A 143 -5.50 -8.57 -4.64
N ALA A 144 -6.37 -9.58 -4.75
CA ALA A 144 -7.22 -10.02 -3.64
C ALA A 144 -6.38 -10.53 -2.45
N ALA A 145 -5.31 -11.29 -2.74
CA ALA A 145 -4.35 -11.70 -1.73
C ALA A 145 -3.68 -10.47 -1.09
N GLY A 146 -3.11 -9.56 -1.90
CA GLY A 146 -2.45 -8.35 -1.43
C GLY A 146 -3.33 -7.50 -0.50
N TRP A 147 -4.59 -7.27 -0.87
CA TRP A 147 -5.54 -6.55 0.00
C TRP A 147 -5.85 -7.30 1.31
N SER A 148 -5.99 -8.62 1.24
CA SER A 148 -6.19 -9.47 2.43
C SER A 148 -4.98 -9.39 3.37
N VAL A 149 -3.77 -9.43 2.81
CA VAL A 149 -2.50 -9.29 3.54
C VAL A 149 -2.41 -7.92 4.20
N ILE A 150 -2.69 -6.83 3.47
CA ILE A 150 -2.66 -5.47 4.04
C ILE A 150 -3.61 -5.34 5.22
N ALA A 151 -4.81 -5.93 5.13
CA ALA A 151 -5.78 -5.94 6.22
C ALA A 151 -5.27 -6.73 7.43
N ARG A 152 -4.71 -7.92 7.21
CA ARG A 152 -4.18 -8.83 8.24
C ARG A 152 -2.86 -8.39 8.86
N LEU A 153 -2.14 -7.45 8.24
CA LEU A 153 -0.97 -6.80 8.84
C LEU A 153 -1.30 -5.39 9.38
N ALA A 154 -2.57 -4.97 9.31
CA ALA A 154 -3.04 -3.64 9.71
C ALA A 154 -2.21 -2.50 9.10
N LEU A 155 -1.79 -2.66 7.84
CA LEU A 155 -0.92 -1.70 7.17
C LEU A 155 -1.72 -0.53 6.59
N ARG A 156 -1.12 0.66 6.63
CA ARG A 156 -1.50 1.71 5.69
C ARG A 156 -0.98 1.33 4.31
N LEU A 157 -1.64 1.78 3.27
CA LEU A 157 -1.22 1.47 1.92
C LEU A 157 0.18 2.01 1.58
N GLU A 158 0.53 3.21 2.02
CA GLU A 158 1.88 3.75 1.79
C GLU A 158 2.97 2.92 2.49
N GLN A 159 2.61 2.27 3.60
CA GLN A 159 3.47 1.33 4.29
C GLN A 159 3.54 0.01 3.52
N ALA A 160 2.42 -0.51 3.03
CA ALA A 160 2.36 -1.71 2.19
C ALA A 160 3.16 -1.55 0.90
N GLN A 161 3.19 -0.34 0.33
CA GLN A 161 3.98 0.02 -0.85
C GLN A 161 5.43 0.43 -0.54
N SER A 162 5.85 0.27 0.72
CA SER A 162 7.21 0.57 1.20
C SER A 162 7.62 -0.42 2.30
N CYS A 163 7.34 -1.71 2.09
CA CYS A 163 7.67 -2.76 3.03
C CYS A 163 8.25 -3.99 2.34
N VAL A 164 8.85 -4.87 3.14
CA VAL A 164 9.43 -6.13 2.69
C VAL A 164 8.93 -7.24 3.60
N LEU A 165 8.57 -8.39 3.02
CA LEU A 165 8.31 -9.62 3.74
C LEU A 165 9.61 -10.39 3.87
N ASN A 166 10.06 -10.59 5.09
CA ASN A 166 11.36 -11.16 5.41
C ASN A 166 11.29 -12.69 5.55
N ALA A 167 10.21 -13.20 6.12
CA ALA A 167 10.05 -14.62 6.39
C ALA A 167 8.59 -15.01 6.61
N PHE A 168 8.33 -16.31 6.48
CA PHE A 168 7.13 -16.96 6.99
C PHE A 168 7.56 -17.94 8.09
N VAL A 169 7.09 -17.70 9.31
CA VAL A 169 7.49 -18.47 10.51
C VAL A 169 6.30 -19.30 10.97
N GLN A 170 6.54 -20.56 11.32
CA GLN A 170 5.53 -21.39 11.98
C GLN A 170 5.44 -21.02 13.46
N HIS A 171 4.22 -20.79 13.95
CA HIS A 171 3.94 -20.51 15.34
C HIS A 171 2.84 -21.44 15.84
N THR A 172 3.09 -22.14 16.94
CA THR A 172 2.11 -23.05 17.54
C THR A 172 1.42 -22.37 18.70
N TYR A 173 0.09 -22.40 18.68
CA TYR A 173 -0.77 -21.86 19.73
C TYR A 173 -1.87 -22.88 20.02
N ASP A 174 -2.00 -23.27 21.28
CA ASP A 174 -3.00 -24.26 21.73
C ASP A 174 -3.00 -25.57 20.91
N GLY A 175 -1.82 -26.05 20.54
CA GLY A 175 -1.64 -27.28 19.77
C GLY A 175 -1.90 -27.15 18.26
N GLU A 176 -2.38 -26.01 17.77
CA GLU A 176 -2.53 -25.71 16.34
C GLU A 176 -1.34 -24.89 15.80
N SER A 177 -0.90 -25.17 14.57
CA SER A 177 0.19 -24.43 13.91
C SER A 177 -0.35 -23.41 12.91
N PHE A 178 0.23 -22.21 12.97
CA PHE A 178 -0.11 -21.07 12.12
C PHE A 178 1.12 -20.52 11.42
N THR A 179 0.94 -20.01 10.20
CA THR A 179 1.98 -19.30 9.46
C THR A 179 1.90 -17.79 9.73
N ILE A 180 2.94 -17.24 10.34
CA ILE A 180 3.10 -15.80 10.56
C ILE A 180 3.99 -15.21 9.47
N ALA A 181 3.46 -14.24 8.73
CA ALA A 181 4.28 -13.38 7.88
C ALA A 181 5.04 -12.39 8.76
N VAL A 182 6.35 -12.32 8.59
CA VAL A 182 7.25 -11.39 9.29
C VAL A 182 7.87 -10.47 8.26
N GLY A 183 7.83 -9.17 8.50
CA GLY A 183 8.37 -8.19 7.57
C GLY A 183 8.82 -6.90 8.25
N SER A 184 9.08 -5.89 7.43
CA SER A 184 9.38 -4.55 7.92
C SER A 184 8.96 -3.45 6.94
N VAL A 185 8.48 -2.32 7.48
CA VAL A 185 8.27 -1.08 6.71
C VAL A 185 9.52 -0.24 6.78
N ARG A 186 9.92 0.38 5.67
CA ARG A 186 11.12 1.25 5.65
C ARG A 186 10.86 2.65 6.17
N ARG A 187 9.65 3.17 5.93
CA ARG A 187 9.28 4.54 6.28
C ARG A 187 7.99 4.52 7.08
N ASP A 188 8.12 4.72 8.38
CA ASP A 188 6.94 4.99 9.18
C ASP A 188 6.44 6.43 8.99
N LYS A 189 5.15 6.66 9.27
CA LYS A 189 4.54 8.00 9.17
C LYS A 189 4.97 8.85 10.36
N HIS A 190 6.15 9.45 10.27
CA HIS A 190 6.59 10.50 11.18
C HIS A 190 6.55 11.88 10.49
N PRO A 191 5.95 12.93 11.12
CA PRO A 191 5.88 14.28 10.55
C PRO A 191 7.26 14.83 10.19
N ASN A 192 8.24 14.62 11.08
CA ASN A 192 9.64 14.89 10.80
C ASN A 192 10.30 13.73 10.03
N PRO A 193 10.80 13.94 8.79
CA PRO A 193 11.49 12.92 8.01
C PRO A 193 12.72 12.32 8.68
N SER A 194 13.49 13.10 9.46
CA SER A 194 14.73 12.62 10.10
C SER A 194 14.48 11.64 11.26
N LYS A 195 13.24 11.60 11.75
CA LYS A 195 12.77 10.68 12.80
C LYS A 195 12.01 9.47 12.23
N ARG A 196 11.86 9.37 10.91
CA ARG A 196 11.32 8.17 10.29
C ARG A 196 12.30 7.03 10.51
N ARG A 197 11.80 5.93 11.04
CA ARG A 197 12.57 4.73 11.29
C ARG A 197 11.87 3.53 10.68
N PRO A 198 12.61 2.49 10.29
CA PRO A 198 12.01 1.22 9.94
C PRO A 198 11.28 0.60 11.14
N ARG A 199 10.24 -0.18 10.86
CA ARG A 199 9.45 -0.83 11.90
C ARG A 199 9.04 -2.23 11.47
N PRO A 200 9.01 -3.19 12.40
CA PRO A 200 8.59 -4.55 12.07
C PRO A 200 7.09 -4.60 11.79
N ILE A 201 6.69 -5.59 10.99
CA ILE A 201 5.29 -5.92 10.71
C ILE A 201 5.11 -7.42 10.85
N TRP A 202 3.97 -7.84 11.40
CA TRP A 202 3.62 -9.24 11.58
C TRP A 202 2.13 -9.45 11.30
N GLY A 203 1.76 -10.64 10.84
CA GLY A 203 0.36 -11.02 10.66
C GLY A 203 0.21 -12.49 10.31
N VAL A 204 -0.91 -13.10 10.72
CA VAL A 204 -1.26 -14.46 10.30
C VAL A 204 -1.64 -14.44 8.82
N ILE A 205 -0.90 -15.20 8.00
CA ILE A 205 -1.10 -15.25 6.56
C ILE A 205 -2.01 -16.41 6.13
N ASP A 206 -2.37 -17.29 7.07
CA ASP A 206 -3.25 -18.41 6.79
C ASP A 206 -4.65 -17.91 6.41
N GLY A 207 -5.29 -18.56 5.43
CA GLY A 207 -6.71 -18.34 5.16
C GLY A 207 -7.60 -18.81 6.32
N LEU A 208 -8.79 -18.22 6.42
CA LEU A 208 -9.85 -18.65 7.34
C LEU A 208 -10.39 -20.03 6.95
N ASP A 209 -10.57 -20.27 5.64
CA ASP A 209 -11.11 -21.52 5.10
C ASP A 209 -10.00 -22.37 4.46
N ARG A 210 -8.97 -21.75 3.86
CA ARG A 210 -7.82 -22.46 3.24
C ARG A 210 -6.48 -21.85 3.64
N ALA A 211 -5.71 -22.59 4.42
CA ALA A 211 -4.49 -22.09 5.04
C ALA A 211 -3.48 -21.48 4.05
N ASP A 212 -3.27 -22.04 2.86
CA ASP A 212 -2.15 -21.64 2.00
C ASP A 212 -2.50 -20.66 0.86
N CYS A 213 -3.77 -20.44 0.56
CA CYS A 213 -4.21 -19.75 -0.66
C CYS A 213 -3.72 -18.30 -0.77
N ILE A 214 -3.74 -17.56 0.35
CA ILE A 214 -3.27 -16.16 0.43
C ILE A 214 -1.77 -16.11 0.19
N ARG A 215 -0.99 -16.93 0.90
CA ARG A 215 0.46 -16.97 0.76
C ARG A 215 0.87 -17.33 -0.66
N LYS A 216 0.26 -18.37 -1.24
CA LYS A 216 0.58 -18.83 -2.59
C LYS A 216 0.32 -17.73 -3.63
N SER A 217 -0.87 -17.13 -3.63
CA SER A 217 -1.23 -16.09 -4.60
C SER A 217 -0.42 -14.81 -4.42
N LEU A 218 -0.05 -14.46 -3.18
CA LEU A 218 0.85 -13.34 -2.90
C LEU A 218 2.24 -13.57 -3.50
N LEU A 219 2.81 -14.76 -3.30
CA LEU A 219 4.12 -15.11 -3.85
C LEU A 219 4.11 -15.19 -5.37
N GLU A 220 3.03 -15.70 -5.97
CA GLU A 220 2.82 -15.68 -7.43
C GLU A 220 2.81 -14.25 -7.98
N MET A 221 2.02 -13.34 -7.38
CA MET A 221 1.99 -11.93 -7.77
C MET A 221 3.37 -11.25 -7.68
N LEU A 222 4.14 -11.56 -6.62
CA LEU A 222 5.46 -10.96 -6.38
C LEU A 222 6.59 -11.65 -7.14
N SER A 223 6.29 -12.71 -7.90
CA SER A 223 7.31 -13.45 -8.64
C SER A 223 8.01 -12.57 -9.69
N GLY A 224 9.35 -12.62 -9.70
CA GLY A 224 10.22 -11.79 -10.54
C GLY A 224 10.37 -10.34 -10.06
N VAL A 225 9.77 -9.97 -8.92
CA VAL A 225 9.92 -8.67 -8.26
C VAL A 225 10.11 -8.81 -6.74
N GLU A 226 10.69 -9.93 -6.29
CA GLU A 226 10.87 -10.28 -4.88
C GLU A 226 11.71 -9.24 -4.12
N GLU A 227 12.66 -8.62 -4.81
CA GLU A 227 13.52 -7.55 -4.30
C GLU A 227 12.78 -6.20 -4.19
N CYS A 228 11.56 -6.10 -4.72
CA CYS A 228 10.79 -4.87 -4.69
C CYS A 228 10.04 -4.70 -3.38
N GLN A 229 10.00 -3.44 -2.91
CA GLN A 229 9.56 -3.10 -1.55
C GLN A 229 8.06 -2.79 -1.50
N PHE A 230 7.23 -3.69 -2.02
CA PHE A 230 5.78 -3.53 -2.03
C PHE A 230 5.01 -4.84 -1.88
N LEU A 231 3.77 -4.74 -1.41
CA LEU A 231 2.82 -5.87 -1.27
C LEU A 231 1.72 -5.90 -2.32
N LEU A 232 1.56 -4.84 -3.11
CA LEU A 232 0.57 -4.77 -4.18
C LEU A 232 1.29 -4.30 -5.45
N ARG A 233 1.51 -5.26 -6.35
CA ARG A 233 2.10 -5.04 -7.66
C ARG A 233 1.08 -4.37 -8.58
N ASP A 234 1.52 -3.49 -9.47
CA ASP A 234 0.66 -2.90 -10.48
C ASP A 234 0.44 -3.87 -11.66
N THR A 235 -0.54 -3.54 -12.50
CA THR A 235 -0.88 -4.28 -13.71
C THR A 235 -0.94 -3.35 -14.91
N ASP A 236 -1.05 -3.95 -16.10
CA ASP A 236 -1.29 -3.25 -17.37
C ASP A 236 -2.72 -2.67 -17.50
N SER A 237 -3.57 -2.88 -16.49
CA SER A 237 -4.92 -2.30 -16.46
C SER A 237 -4.87 -0.76 -16.60
N PRO A 238 -5.71 -0.16 -17.47
CA PRO A 238 -5.65 1.27 -17.74
C PRO A 238 -6.07 2.13 -16.54
N ASP A 239 -6.94 1.61 -15.67
CA ASP A 239 -7.50 2.31 -14.52
C ASP A 239 -7.11 1.69 -13.18
N GLY A 240 -6.41 0.55 -13.18
CA GLY A 240 -6.01 -0.17 -11.97
C GLY A 240 -7.00 -1.27 -11.55
N ASP A 241 -8.08 -1.47 -12.31
CA ASP A 241 -8.99 -2.60 -12.13
C ASP A 241 -8.30 -3.93 -12.55
N PRO A 242 -8.04 -4.88 -11.63
CA PRO A 242 -7.36 -6.12 -11.95
C PRO A 242 -8.18 -7.07 -12.83
N THR A 243 -9.49 -6.88 -12.97
CA THR A 243 -10.34 -7.71 -13.85
C THR A 243 -10.07 -7.42 -15.33
N ARG A 244 -9.49 -6.26 -15.62
CA ARG A 244 -9.11 -5.80 -16.96
C ARG A 244 -7.63 -5.99 -17.25
N ALA A 245 -6.87 -6.51 -16.29
CA ALA A 245 -5.45 -6.76 -16.43
C ALA A 245 -5.19 -8.06 -17.21
N THR A 246 -4.18 -8.04 -18.06
CA THR A 246 -3.67 -9.24 -18.73
C THR A 246 -2.25 -9.60 -18.29
N ALA A 247 -1.52 -8.64 -17.72
CA ALA A 247 -0.15 -8.84 -17.30
C ALA A 247 0.22 -8.00 -16.07
N TRP A 248 1.23 -8.49 -15.35
CA TRP A 248 1.87 -7.76 -14.26
C TRP A 248 2.81 -6.67 -14.78
N VAL A 249 2.84 -5.54 -14.09
CA VAL A 249 3.87 -4.52 -14.27
C VAL A 249 4.86 -4.64 -13.13
N SER A 250 6.16 -4.54 -13.41
CA SER A 250 7.21 -4.59 -12.38
C SER A 250 7.33 -3.27 -11.60
N ALA A 251 6.22 -2.84 -11.01
CA ALA A 251 6.08 -1.61 -10.26
C ALA A 251 5.05 -1.78 -9.14
N PRO A 252 5.13 -0.98 -8.06
CA PRO A 252 4.08 -0.90 -7.06
C PRO A 252 2.80 -0.28 -7.64
N LEU A 253 1.63 -0.78 -7.22
CA LEU A 253 0.35 -0.14 -7.50
C LEU A 253 0.32 1.28 -6.87
N LYS A 254 0.27 2.30 -7.72
CA LYS A 254 0.43 3.71 -7.30
C LYS A 254 -0.73 4.59 -7.76
N GLY A 255 -1.01 5.61 -6.96
CA GLY A 255 -2.05 6.61 -7.20
C GLY A 255 -3.41 6.18 -6.64
N ASN A 256 -4.01 7.04 -5.82
CA ASN A 256 -5.25 6.74 -5.10
C ASN A 256 -6.35 6.18 -6.01
N PRO A 257 -6.59 6.69 -7.23
CA PRO A 257 -7.65 6.15 -8.08
C PRO A 257 -7.40 4.73 -8.58
N ARG A 258 -6.15 4.37 -8.89
CA ARG A 258 -5.80 2.99 -9.31
C ARG A 258 -5.91 2.01 -8.16
N ILE A 259 -5.47 2.46 -6.99
CA ILE A 259 -5.59 1.74 -5.73
C ILE A 259 -7.06 1.47 -5.39
N ASP A 260 -7.89 2.52 -5.45
CA ASP A 260 -9.30 2.42 -5.14
C ASP A 260 -9.98 1.54 -6.20
N ALA A 261 -9.73 1.76 -7.48
CA ALA A 261 -10.23 0.90 -8.56
C ALA A 261 -9.88 -0.57 -8.34
N SER A 262 -8.66 -0.87 -7.89
CA SER A 262 -8.26 -2.24 -7.57
C SER A 262 -9.12 -2.85 -6.47
N LEU A 263 -9.32 -2.15 -5.36
CA LEU A 263 -10.09 -2.71 -4.24
C LEU A 263 -11.58 -2.80 -4.59
N GLN A 264 -12.12 -1.73 -5.18
CA GLN A 264 -13.53 -1.59 -5.50
C GLN A 264 -13.97 -2.61 -6.56
N ALA A 265 -13.13 -2.87 -7.57
CA ALA A 265 -13.42 -3.91 -8.55
C ALA A 265 -13.51 -5.30 -7.89
N LEU A 266 -12.60 -5.62 -6.97
CA LEU A 266 -12.64 -6.90 -6.25
C LEU A 266 -13.89 -7.04 -5.38
N LEU A 267 -14.32 -5.98 -4.69
CA LEU A 267 -15.51 -6.01 -3.85
C LEU A 267 -16.81 -6.16 -4.65
N ARG A 268 -16.80 -5.78 -5.93
CA ARG A 268 -17.94 -5.98 -6.84
C ARG A 268 -18.02 -7.40 -7.40
N LEU A 269 -16.97 -8.21 -7.26
CA LEU A 269 -16.98 -9.61 -7.68
C LEU A 269 -17.72 -10.48 -6.65
N PRO A 270 -18.31 -11.61 -7.07
CA PRO A 270 -18.77 -12.62 -6.15
C PRO A 270 -17.61 -13.17 -5.27
N PRO A 271 -17.86 -13.44 -3.97
CA PRO A 271 -19.16 -13.44 -3.32
C PRO A 271 -19.56 -12.08 -2.72
N ALA A 272 -18.65 -11.11 -2.61
CA ALA A 272 -18.96 -9.80 -2.01
C ALA A 272 -20.11 -9.10 -2.75
N SER A 273 -20.04 -9.05 -4.08
CA SER A 273 -21.09 -8.51 -4.96
C SER A 273 -21.58 -7.11 -4.56
N PHE A 274 -20.68 -6.25 -4.06
CA PHE A 274 -21.04 -4.90 -3.65
C PHE A 274 -21.62 -4.13 -4.84
N SER A 275 -22.59 -3.27 -4.55
CA SER A 275 -23.04 -2.31 -5.56
C SER A 275 -21.90 -1.35 -5.90
N LEU A 276 -22.00 -0.66 -7.04
CA LEU A 276 -21.03 0.38 -7.39
C LEU A 276 -20.96 1.48 -6.31
N GLU A 277 -22.11 1.81 -5.72
CA GLU A 277 -22.24 2.82 -4.68
C GLU A 277 -21.51 2.38 -3.40
N ASP A 278 -21.77 1.16 -2.92
CA ASP A 278 -21.14 0.62 -1.71
C ASP A 278 -19.63 0.46 -1.89
N ALA A 279 -19.20 -0.09 -3.03
CA ALA A 279 -17.80 -0.23 -3.34
C ALA A 279 -17.10 1.14 -3.37
N SER A 280 -17.75 2.18 -3.92
CA SER A 280 -17.16 3.53 -4.02
C SER A 280 -16.88 4.20 -2.67
N GLN A 281 -17.47 3.70 -1.59
CA GLN A 281 -17.15 4.13 -0.22
C GLN A 281 -15.90 3.44 0.32
N VAL A 282 -15.45 2.32 -0.26
CA VAL A 282 -14.24 1.65 0.24
C VAL A 282 -13.01 2.20 -0.47
N HIS A 283 -12.09 2.75 0.33
CA HIS A 283 -10.83 3.33 -0.15
C HIS A 283 -9.61 2.56 0.35
N GLY A 284 -8.44 2.82 -0.24
CA GLY A 284 -7.19 2.15 0.10
C GLY A 284 -6.74 2.22 1.57
N HIS A 285 -7.37 3.07 2.40
CA HIS A 285 -7.12 3.13 3.85
C HIS A 285 -8.01 2.20 4.69
N ALA A 286 -9.04 1.56 4.10
CA ALA A 286 -10.03 0.75 4.82
C ALA A 286 -9.41 -0.49 5.50
N ALA A 287 -8.31 -1.02 4.96
CA ALA A 287 -7.65 -2.21 5.51
C ALA A 287 -6.98 -1.96 6.88
N LYS A 288 -6.55 -0.73 7.16
CA LYS A 288 -5.71 -0.40 8.32
C LYS A 288 -6.39 -0.70 9.67
N ARG A 289 -7.71 -0.45 9.77
CA ARG A 289 -8.47 -0.61 11.02
C ARG A 289 -9.04 -2.02 11.22
N PHE A 290 -8.94 -2.88 10.22
CA PHE A 290 -9.61 -4.18 10.20
C PHE A 290 -9.32 -5.00 11.46
N LEU A 291 -8.05 -5.28 11.73
CA LEU A 291 -7.66 -6.10 12.88
C LEU A 291 -7.99 -5.47 14.24
N LEU A 292 -7.90 -4.14 14.35
CA LEU A 292 -8.31 -3.46 15.58
C LEU A 292 -9.81 -3.61 15.81
N ASN A 293 -10.62 -3.47 14.76
CA ASN A 293 -12.06 -3.66 14.87
C ASN A 293 -12.43 -5.12 15.22
N VAL A 294 -11.67 -6.11 14.74
CA VAL A 294 -11.81 -7.52 15.18
C VAL A 294 -11.58 -7.64 16.68
N ALA A 295 -10.47 -7.09 17.17
CA ALA A 295 -10.12 -7.17 18.58
C ALA A 295 -11.13 -6.40 19.47
N GLU A 296 -11.57 -5.20 19.04
CA GLU A 296 -12.57 -4.40 19.77
C GLU A 296 -13.96 -5.07 19.80
N ALA A 297 -14.32 -5.84 18.77
CA ALA A 297 -15.62 -6.48 18.66
C ALA A 297 -15.69 -7.86 19.35
N SER A 298 -14.57 -8.57 19.45
CA SER A 298 -14.52 -9.92 20.05
C SER A 298 -14.35 -9.86 21.56
N ALA A 299 -15.12 -10.70 22.29
CA ALA A 299 -14.98 -10.86 23.74
C ALA A 299 -13.67 -11.55 24.14
N ALA A 300 -12.91 -12.10 23.18
CA ALA A 300 -11.63 -12.73 23.46
C ALA A 300 -10.57 -11.72 23.90
N PHE A 301 -10.68 -10.44 23.55
CA PHE A 301 -9.64 -9.44 23.77
C PHE A 301 -9.99 -8.46 24.89
N THR A 302 -9.02 -8.19 25.75
CA THR A 302 -9.01 -7.00 26.59
C THR A 302 -8.69 -5.75 25.76
N SER A 303 -9.06 -4.57 26.26
CA SER A 303 -8.73 -3.29 25.62
C SER A 303 -7.22 -3.06 25.45
N VAL A 304 -6.41 -3.61 26.36
CA VAL A 304 -4.95 -3.57 26.30
C VAL A 304 -4.43 -4.46 25.18
N GLU A 305 -4.94 -5.68 25.06
CA GLU A 305 -4.55 -6.61 23.99
C GLU A 305 -4.96 -6.08 22.61
N ALA A 306 -6.11 -5.42 22.48
CA ALA A 306 -6.57 -4.85 21.22
C ALA A 306 -5.58 -3.81 20.64
N CYS A 307 -4.91 -3.02 21.50
CA CYS A 307 -3.90 -2.06 21.08
C CYS A 307 -2.62 -2.73 20.52
N GLU A 308 -2.33 -3.97 20.91
CA GLU A 308 -1.18 -4.76 20.45
C GLU A 308 -1.44 -5.43 19.10
N VAL A 309 -2.71 -5.69 18.77
CA VAL A 309 -3.15 -6.32 17.52
C VAL A 309 -3.09 -5.27 16.39
N GLY A 310 -1.91 -5.13 15.79
CA GLY A 310 -1.61 -4.22 14.68
C GLY A 310 -0.65 -3.09 15.06
N ARG A 311 -0.52 -2.07 14.20
CA ARG A 311 0.50 -1.01 14.32
C ARG A 311 -0.06 0.32 14.83
N PHE A 312 -0.72 0.29 15.99
CA PHE A 312 -1.30 1.46 16.66
C PHE A 312 -0.36 2.03 17.72
N SER A 313 -0.65 3.24 18.20
CA SER A 313 0.11 3.86 19.29
C SER A 313 0.15 2.90 20.49
N LEU A 314 1.32 2.77 21.12
CA LEU A 314 1.59 1.85 22.25
C LEU A 314 1.71 0.36 21.87
N SER A 315 1.56 -0.03 20.60
CA SER A 315 1.86 -1.39 20.17
C SER A 315 3.34 -1.71 20.30
N THR A 316 3.65 -2.96 20.64
CA THR A 316 5.00 -3.55 20.61
C THR A 316 5.70 -3.32 19.25
N SER A 317 4.95 -3.26 18.15
CA SER A 317 5.49 -2.94 16.81
C SER A 317 6.09 -1.53 16.67
N GLN A 318 5.84 -0.63 17.63
CA GLN A 318 6.43 0.70 17.72
C GLN A 318 7.63 0.77 18.68
N SER A 319 7.96 -0.34 19.35
CA SER A 319 9.00 -0.37 20.37
C SER A 319 10.39 -0.14 19.77
N PRO A 320 11.21 0.78 20.33
CA PRO A 320 12.55 1.09 19.80
C PRO A 320 13.52 -0.09 19.82
N ASP A 321 13.38 -1.02 20.76
CA ASP A 321 14.19 -2.25 20.86
C ASP A 321 13.88 -3.26 19.75
N LEU A 322 12.76 -3.11 19.05
CA LEU A 322 12.36 -3.95 17.92
C LEU A 322 12.56 -3.27 16.56
N GLU A 323 13.28 -2.14 16.52
CA GLU A 323 13.66 -1.50 15.27
C GLU A 323 14.57 -2.42 14.44
N PRO A 324 14.20 -2.76 13.19
CA PRO A 324 15.08 -3.56 12.32
C PRO A 324 16.38 -2.80 12.07
N VAL A 325 17.53 -3.48 12.20
CA VAL A 325 18.84 -2.87 11.92
C VAL A 325 18.86 -2.39 10.45
N ALA A 326 19.32 -1.17 10.20
CA ALA A 326 19.41 -0.62 8.84
C ALA A 326 20.18 -1.54 7.87
N ALA A 327 21.19 -2.25 8.38
CA ALA A 327 21.93 -3.29 7.67
C ALA A 327 21.10 -4.55 7.36
N MET A 328 20.09 -4.93 8.15
CA MET A 328 19.16 -6.02 7.79
C MET A 328 18.23 -5.64 6.64
N LEU A 329 17.81 -4.38 6.58
CA LEU A 329 17.01 -3.86 5.45
C LEU A 329 17.84 -3.71 4.17
N GLN A 330 19.17 -3.68 4.29
CA GLN A 330 20.13 -3.62 3.19
C GLN A 330 20.66 -5.01 2.82
N ALA A 331 20.88 -5.89 3.80
CA ALA A 331 21.34 -7.27 3.64
C ALA A 331 20.21 -8.21 3.17
N HIS A 332 18.94 -7.85 3.41
CA HIS A 332 17.82 -8.58 2.82
C HIS A 332 17.66 -8.33 1.31
N SER A 333 18.20 -7.23 0.77
CA SER A 333 18.43 -7.10 -0.69
C SER A 333 19.50 -8.06 -1.23
N LEU A 334 20.08 -8.90 -0.37
CA LEU A 334 21.09 -9.88 -0.76
C LEU A 334 20.78 -11.31 -0.29
N ARG A 335 20.05 -11.55 0.81
CA ARG A 335 19.72 -12.91 1.27
C ARG A 335 18.40 -13.02 2.02
N ALA A 336 17.62 -14.03 1.62
CA ALA A 336 16.51 -14.58 2.37
C ALA A 336 17.00 -15.29 3.66
N SER A 337 16.18 -15.21 4.70
CA SER A 337 16.22 -15.96 5.97
C SER A 337 17.25 -15.58 7.04
N VAL A 338 16.81 -15.82 8.30
CA VAL A 338 17.44 -15.56 9.61
C VAL A 338 17.13 -14.16 10.19
N LEU A 339 16.11 -14.13 11.06
CA LEU A 339 16.00 -13.13 12.12
C LEU A 339 17.27 -13.23 12.97
N PRO A 340 18.08 -12.16 13.12
CA PRO A 340 19.12 -12.16 14.12
C PRO A 340 18.46 -12.21 15.50
N ASP A 341 18.90 -13.16 16.30
CA ASP A 341 18.50 -13.45 17.67
C ASP A 341 18.87 -12.33 18.68
N VAL A 342 19.23 -11.14 18.19
CA VAL A 342 20.13 -10.24 18.91
C VAL A 342 19.41 -9.11 19.67
N TYR A 343 18.17 -8.73 19.35
CA TYR A 343 17.56 -7.54 20.01
C TYR A 343 16.07 -7.62 20.37
N ALA A 344 15.36 -8.68 20.03
CA ALA A 344 13.98 -8.85 20.48
C ALA A 344 13.93 -9.73 21.73
N GLY A 345 13.29 -9.26 22.80
CA GLY A 345 12.86 -10.18 23.85
C GLY A 345 11.94 -11.23 23.22
N LYS A 346 12.41 -12.47 23.05
CA LYS A 346 11.65 -13.56 22.39
C LYS A 346 10.23 -13.67 22.95
N ALA A 347 10.08 -13.43 24.25
CA ALA A 347 8.79 -13.37 24.95
C ALA A 347 7.86 -12.25 24.44
N LYS A 348 8.37 -11.06 24.11
CA LYS A 348 7.56 -9.95 23.57
C LYS A 348 7.02 -10.28 22.18
N VAL A 349 7.85 -10.86 21.30
CA VAL A 349 7.44 -11.25 19.94
C VAL A 349 6.48 -12.43 19.98
N ALA A 350 6.78 -13.45 20.79
CA ALA A 350 5.90 -14.61 20.99
C ALA A 350 4.51 -14.18 21.48
N ARG A 351 4.44 -13.27 22.46
CA ARG A 351 3.16 -12.70 22.93
C ARG A 351 2.38 -12.03 21.81
N VAL A 352 3.03 -11.25 20.94
CA VAL A 352 2.34 -10.62 19.80
C VAL A 352 1.85 -11.69 18.82
N PHE A 353 2.61 -12.76 18.58
CA PHE A 353 2.17 -13.86 17.72
C PHE A 353 0.96 -14.57 18.30
N ASP A 354 0.94 -14.84 19.61
CA ASP A 354 -0.22 -15.40 20.30
C ASP A 354 -1.46 -14.52 20.11
N LEU A 355 -1.32 -13.19 20.24
CA LEU A 355 -2.43 -12.25 20.03
C LEU A 355 -2.92 -12.21 18.58
N LEU A 356 -2.01 -12.30 17.60
CA LEU A 356 -2.37 -12.37 16.18
C LEU A 356 -3.07 -13.68 15.84
N VAL A 357 -2.63 -14.81 16.42
CA VAL A 357 -3.31 -16.10 16.28
C VAL A 357 -4.68 -16.07 16.95
N LYS A 358 -4.78 -15.52 18.16
CA LYS A 358 -6.06 -15.29 18.84
C LYS A 358 -7.03 -14.47 17.97
N ALA A 359 -6.51 -13.47 17.24
CA ALA A 359 -7.35 -12.62 16.36
C ALA A 359 -7.79 -13.40 15.12
N HIS A 360 -6.91 -14.24 14.58
CA HIS A 360 -7.24 -15.14 13.49
C HIS A 360 -8.26 -16.20 13.89
N LEU A 361 -8.19 -16.75 15.10
CA LEU A 361 -9.18 -17.68 15.65
C LEU A 361 -10.54 -16.99 15.82
N ALA A 362 -10.58 -15.77 16.35
CA ALA A 362 -11.81 -14.98 16.42
C ALA A 362 -12.43 -14.74 15.02
N LEU A 363 -11.61 -14.47 14.00
CA LEU A 363 -12.06 -14.37 12.61
C LEU A 363 -12.61 -15.69 12.07
N ARG A 364 -11.97 -16.83 12.38
CA ARG A 364 -12.48 -18.16 12.00
C ARG A 364 -13.83 -18.45 12.66
N SER A 365 -13.99 -18.13 13.94
CA SER A 365 -15.27 -18.27 14.66
C SER A 365 -16.36 -17.39 14.02
N ALA A 366 -16.06 -16.11 13.78
CA ALA A 366 -16.98 -15.19 13.10
C ALA A 366 -17.37 -15.70 11.71
N ARG A 367 -16.40 -16.21 10.93
CA ARG A 367 -16.65 -16.82 9.61
C ARG A 367 -17.61 -18.01 9.71
N ARG A 368 -17.41 -18.91 10.67
CA ARG A 368 -18.32 -20.05 10.90
C ARG A 368 -19.73 -19.58 11.25
N ALA A 369 -19.87 -18.56 12.08
CA ALA A 369 -21.16 -17.96 12.41
C ALA A 369 -21.85 -17.35 11.17
N LEU A 370 -21.09 -16.69 10.27
CA LEU A 370 -21.60 -16.17 9.00
C LEU A 370 -22.08 -17.27 8.05
N VAL A 371 -21.39 -18.43 8.01
CA VAL A 371 -21.85 -19.59 7.24
C VAL A 371 -23.18 -20.12 7.78
N ALA A 372 -23.29 -20.22 9.11
CA ALA A 372 -24.50 -20.70 9.77
C ALA A 372 -25.68 -19.72 9.66
N ASN A 373 -25.41 -18.42 9.57
CA ASN A 373 -26.44 -17.39 9.45
C ASN A 373 -26.04 -16.30 8.43
N PRO A 374 -26.31 -16.54 7.13
CA PRO A 374 -25.97 -15.59 6.06
C PRO A 374 -26.65 -14.22 6.18
N ALA A 375 -27.76 -14.11 6.92
CA ALA A 375 -28.46 -12.84 7.12
C ALA A 375 -27.61 -11.80 7.88
N LEU A 376 -26.57 -12.23 8.60
CA LEU A 376 -25.58 -11.37 9.25
C LEU A 376 -24.72 -10.56 8.25
N LEU A 377 -24.76 -10.89 6.95
CA LEU A 377 -24.11 -10.15 5.86
C LEU A 377 -25.03 -9.12 5.18
N ALA A 378 -26.34 -9.17 5.41
CA ALA A 378 -27.32 -8.40 4.62
C ALA A 378 -27.35 -6.89 4.92
N THR A 379 -26.61 -6.41 5.93
CA THR A 379 -26.68 -5.02 6.41
C THR A 379 -25.64 -4.07 5.81
N GLY A 380 -24.98 -4.46 4.71
CA GLY A 380 -24.24 -3.53 3.83
C GLY A 380 -22.89 -3.08 4.38
N ASP A 381 -22.81 -2.46 5.56
CA ASP A 381 -21.54 -2.11 6.20
C ASP A 381 -21.79 -1.58 7.63
N ALA A 382 -21.56 -2.41 8.66
CA ALA A 382 -21.33 -2.02 10.07
C ALA A 382 -21.27 -3.25 11.02
N SER A 383 -20.73 -4.38 10.59
CA SER A 383 -20.87 -5.66 11.33
C SER A 383 -19.96 -5.80 12.57
N TRP A 384 -19.37 -4.73 13.09
CA TRP A 384 -18.53 -4.80 14.30
C TRP A 384 -19.34 -4.60 15.60
N GLY A 385 -20.62 -4.24 15.50
CA GLY A 385 -21.51 -3.97 16.64
C GLY A 385 -22.23 -5.20 17.20
N SER A 386 -23.13 -4.98 18.17
CA SER A 386 -23.91 -6.02 18.88
C SER A 386 -24.88 -6.84 18.03
N ALA A 387 -24.99 -6.54 16.74
CA ALA A 387 -25.78 -7.28 15.76
C ALA A 387 -24.91 -7.97 14.68
N GLY A 388 -23.57 -7.91 14.81
CA GLY A 388 -22.62 -8.49 13.86
C GLY A 388 -22.21 -9.93 14.17
N PRO A 389 -21.31 -10.55 13.39
CA PRO A 389 -20.88 -11.93 13.57
C PRO A 389 -20.20 -12.25 14.92
N PHE A 390 -19.77 -11.24 15.67
CA PHE A 390 -19.26 -11.41 17.04
C PHE A 390 -20.35 -11.31 18.12
N ALA A 391 -21.60 -10.99 17.77
CA ALA A 391 -22.70 -10.86 18.73
C ALA A 391 -23.06 -12.19 19.41
N VAL A 392 -22.82 -13.32 18.73
CA VAL A 392 -23.11 -14.67 19.22
C VAL A 392 -22.20 -15.08 20.39
N GLU A 393 -21.05 -14.41 20.56
CA GLU A 393 -20.05 -14.75 21.58
C GLU A 393 -20.24 -13.99 22.91
N ARG A 394 -21.22 -13.09 23.06
CA ARG A 394 -21.49 -12.48 24.38
C ARG A 394 -22.32 -13.46 25.21
N PRO A 395 -21.79 -14.03 26.31
CA PRO A 395 -22.67 -14.57 27.33
C PRO A 395 -23.52 -13.39 27.80
N VAL A 396 -24.83 -13.57 27.82
CA VAL A 396 -25.71 -12.65 28.55
C VAL A 396 -25.20 -12.65 29.98
N SER A 397 -24.49 -11.59 30.36
CA SER A 397 -24.19 -11.32 31.75
C SER A 397 -25.53 -11.20 32.44
N GLN A 398 -25.98 -12.29 33.07
CA GLN A 398 -27.03 -12.21 34.08
C GLN A 398 -26.57 -11.16 35.08
N PRO A 399 -27.38 -10.13 35.38
CA PRO A 399 -27.02 -9.22 36.43
C PRO A 399 -26.94 -10.05 37.71
N LEU A 400 -25.76 -10.10 38.33
CA LEU A 400 -25.63 -10.49 39.72
C LEU A 400 -26.42 -9.46 40.53
N MET A 401 -27.71 -9.75 40.75
CA MET A 401 -28.44 -9.14 41.84
C MET A 401 -27.70 -9.55 43.11
N LEU A 402 -27.03 -8.56 43.70
CA LEU A 402 -26.69 -8.54 45.12
C LEU A 402 -28.01 -8.60 45.91
N THR A 403 -28.56 -9.79 46.09
CA THR A 403 -29.43 -10.05 47.23
C THR A 403 -28.53 -10.22 48.44
N HIS A 404 -28.40 -9.13 49.19
CA HIS A 404 -28.16 -9.20 50.63
C HIS A 404 -29.11 -10.23 51.23
N LEU A 405 -28.58 -11.21 51.97
CA LEU A 405 -29.24 -11.84 53.11
C LEU A 405 -28.20 -12.59 53.96
N LEU A 406 -28.05 -12.07 55.18
CA LEU A 406 -27.39 -12.56 56.39
C LEU A 406 -25.86 -12.50 56.45
#